data_AF-A0A2V8GDL2-F1
#
_entry.id   AF-A0A2V8GDL2-F1
#
_cell.length_a   1.000
_cell.length_b   1.000
_cell.length_c   1.000
_cell.angle_alpha   90.00
_cell.angle_beta   90.00
_cell.angle_gamma   90.00
#
_symmetry.space_group_name_H-M   'P 1'
#
loop_
_entity.id
_entity.type
_entity.pdbx_description
1 polymer ?
#
loop_
_entity_poly.entity_id
_entity_poly.type
_entity_poly.pdbx_seq_one_letter_code
_entity_poly.pdbx_strand_id
1 'polypeptide(L)'
;MPTPAAPARFEDGVRPGRRVPRPSRIRDRSVPPAGRAPRRRSNSRLFHREGVARRLLRRPLRMFHMATRPDSLRARVLVADDQPDVLEALRWLLTGEGYEPEFVSSTDGVLDKLRRAPFDLLLMDLNYTRDTTSGREGLELIPQVRAHDPSLPIVVMTGWGSIDTAVEAMRRGAKSFVQKPWEDVALLEILQREIEDSQATKRRDAKQQRELDEARLIQRGLLPTAMPLMTGLQIASSWQPANGVGGDCFDALTFGPGRLGLSIADVAGKGVPAALLMSNLQAAVRAFAQENAGPAAICASVNRLLCRNMAAGRFVTFCYARIDVEAGR
;
A
#
# COMPACT_ATOMS: atom_id res chain seq x y z
N MET A 1 34.57 -26.64 -45.37
CA MET A 1 35.05 -28.04 -45.26
C MET A 1 36.50 -27.98 -44.84
N PRO A 2 36.98 -28.79 -43.87
CA PRO A 2 36.39 -30.03 -43.35
C PRO A 2 35.78 -29.90 -41.94
N THR A 3 34.84 -30.81 -41.68
CA THR A 3 34.17 -31.19 -40.42
C THR A 3 34.39 -32.71 -40.27
N PRO A 4 33.93 -33.42 -39.23
CA PRO A 4 33.79 -33.14 -37.79
C PRO A 4 34.47 -34.24 -36.92
N ALA A 5 34.56 -34.04 -35.59
CA ALA A 5 34.75 -35.16 -34.66
C ALA A 5 34.09 -34.92 -33.30
N ALA A 6 32.98 -35.63 -33.08
CA ALA A 6 32.41 -36.12 -31.81
C ALA A 6 31.79 -37.49 -32.17
N PRO A 7 31.56 -38.46 -31.24
CA PRO A 7 31.24 -38.27 -29.82
C PRO A 7 31.90 -39.29 -28.85
N ALA A 8 31.73 -39.10 -27.54
CA ALA A 8 31.87 -40.20 -26.57
C ALA A 8 30.72 -40.15 -25.56
N ARG A 9 29.85 -41.15 -25.65
CA ARG A 9 28.87 -41.58 -24.64
C ARG A 9 29.58 -42.51 -23.67
N PHE A 10 29.24 -42.45 -22.38
CA PHE A 10 29.39 -43.57 -21.46
C PHE A 10 28.13 -43.66 -20.60
N GLU A 11 27.44 -44.79 -20.73
CA GLU A 11 26.34 -45.25 -19.87
C GLU A 11 26.88 -46.13 -18.73
N ASP A 12 26.01 -46.25 -17.73
CA ASP A 12 25.83 -47.35 -16.77
C ASP A 12 26.69 -47.49 -15.50
N GLY A 13 25.96 -47.36 -14.38
CA GLY A 13 26.38 -47.70 -13.02
C GLY A 13 25.19 -47.76 -12.06
N VAL A 14 24.36 -48.79 -12.20
CA VAL A 14 23.20 -49.13 -11.33
C VAL A 14 23.66 -49.77 -10.01
N ARG A 15 22.97 -49.46 -8.89
CA ARG A 15 22.50 -50.34 -7.75
C ARG A 15 22.49 -49.57 -6.38
N PRO A 16 21.75 -50.00 -5.33
CA PRO A 16 20.30 -49.94 -5.21
C PRO A 16 19.79 -49.43 -3.82
N GLY A 17 18.51 -49.03 -3.76
CA GLY A 17 17.60 -49.40 -2.65
C GLY A 17 17.56 -48.51 -1.39
N ARG A 18 16.47 -47.74 -1.25
CA ARG A 18 15.71 -47.67 0.01
C ARG A 18 14.22 -47.47 -0.28
N ARG A 19 13.43 -48.26 0.44
CA ARG A 19 12.02 -48.60 0.18
C ARG A 19 11.08 -47.45 0.57
N VAL A 20 10.10 -47.18 -0.29
CA VAL A 20 8.89 -46.42 0.02
C VAL A 20 7.80 -47.42 0.47
N PRO A 21 7.08 -47.21 1.58
CA PRO A 21 5.95 -48.07 1.93
C PRO A 21 4.70 -47.67 1.15
N ARG A 22 4.06 -48.67 0.53
CA ARG A 22 2.69 -48.61 -0.04
C ARG A 22 1.64 -49.05 1.01
N PRO A 23 0.35 -48.68 0.81
CA PRO A 23 -0.67 -48.68 1.85
C PRO A 23 -1.32 -50.06 2.07
N SER A 24 -1.71 -50.36 3.31
CA SER A 24 -2.48 -51.56 3.68
C SER A 24 -3.99 -51.31 3.58
N ARG A 25 -4.68 -52.27 2.94
CA ARG A 25 -6.14 -52.35 2.77
C ARG A 25 -6.85 -52.75 4.07
N ILE A 26 -7.93 -52.03 4.36
CA ILE A 26 -9.29 -52.44 4.76
C ILE A 26 -9.45 -53.77 5.51
N ARG A 27 -10.00 -53.69 6.74
CA ARG A 27 -11.01 -54.65 7.23
C ARG A 27 -12.23 -53.92 7.77
N ASP A 28 -13.35 -54.32 7.18
CA ASP A 28 -14.74 -54.10 7.53
C ASP A 28 -15.06 -54.62 8.95
N ARG A 29 -15.87 -53.86 9.72
CA ARG A 29 -16.97 -54.39 10.56
C ARG A 29 -17.69 -53.30 11.38
N SER A 30 -19.01 -53.28 11.14
CA SER A 30 -20.13 -53.11 12.10
C SER A 30 -20.46 -51.72 12.70
N VAL A 31 -21.54 -51.14 12.16
CA VAL A 31 -22.50 -50.22 12.80
C VAL A 31 -23.50 -51.03 13.64
N PRO A 32 -23.92 -50.53 14.82
CA PRO A 32 -25.34 -50.62 15.23
C PRO A 32 -25.80 -49.36 16.05
N PRO A 33 -27.08 -49.22 16.46
CA PRO A 33 -28.11 -48.57 15.65
C PRO A 33 -28.80 -47.37 16.35
N ALA A 34 -29.68 -46.71 15.60
CA ALA A 34 -30.56 -45.63 16.04
C ALA A 34 -31.53 -46.05 17.16
N GLY A 35 -31.56 -45.25 18.24
CA GLY A 35 -32.46 -45.38 19.38
C GLY A 35 -33.54 -44.31 19.42
N ARG A 36 -34.75 -44.70 18.99
CA ARG A 36 -36.11 -44.32 19.44
C ARG A 36 -36.38 -42.92 20.01
N ALA A 37 -37.32 -42.24 19.33
CA ALA A 37 -38.14 -41.14 19.85
C ALA A 37 -39.12 -41.60 20.95
N PRO A 38 -39.45 -40.74 21.94
CA PRO A 38 -40.68 -40.84 22.70
C PRO A 38 -41.68 -39.72 22.38
N ARG A 39 -42.86 -40.19 21.99
CA ARG A 39 -44.23 -39.65 22.02
C ARG A 39 -44.53 -38.33 22.74
N ARG A 40 -45.39 -37.55 22.06
CA ARG A 40 -46.35 -36.55 22.54
C ARG A 40 -46.88 -36.81 23.96
N ARG A 41 -46.90 -35.76 24.78
CA ARG A 41 -48.06 -35.42 25.63
C ARG A 41 -48.27 -33.91 25.67
N SER A 42 -49.48 -33.55 25.26
CA SER A 42 -50.20 -32.32 25.53
C SER A 42 -50.17 -31.96 27.02
N ASN A 43 -49.97 -30.68 27.33
CA ASN A 43 -50.87 -30.00 28.26
C ASN A 43 -50.80 -28.48 28.07
N SER A 44 -51.95 -27.96 27.66
CA SER A 44 -52.42 -26.62 27.95
C SER A 44 -52.20 -26.25 29.42
N ARG A 45 -51.82 -24.99 29.65
CA ARG A 45 -52.35 -24.14 30.73
C ARG A 45 -51.80 -22.73 30.56
N LEU A 46 -52.69 -21.85 30.09
CA LEU A 46 -52.69 -20.47 30.51
C LEU A 46 -52.65 -20.42 32.04
N PHE A 47 -51.76 -19.61 32.59
CA PHE A 47 -51.97 -18.94 33.87
C PHE A 47 -51.49 -17.50 33.74
N HIS A 48 -52.46 -16.60 33.77
CA HIS A 48 -52.29 -15.25 34.28
C HIS A 48 -51.79 -15.31 35.72
N ARG A 49 -50.76 -14.51 36.04
CA ARG A 49 -50.83 -13.57 37.18
C ARG A 49 -49.65 -12.60 37.20
N GLU A 50 -50.01 -11.32 37.14
CA GLU A 50 -49.52 -10.19 37.95
C GLU A 50 -48.13 -10.26 38.60
N GLY A 51 -47.32 -9.25 38.27
CA GLY A 51 -46.65 -8.47 39.31
C GLY A 51 -45.25 -8.89 39.73
N VAL A 52 -44.24 -8.59 38.92
CA VAL A 52 -42.94 -8.13 39.43
C VAL A 52 -42.46 -6.95 38.60
N ALA A 53 -43.10 -5.81 38.80
CA ALA A 53 -42.48 -4.52 38.52
C ALA A 53 -41.47 -4.24 39.64
N ARG A 54 -40.17 -4.33 39.33
CA ARG A 54 -39.17 -3.33 39.73
C ARG A 54 -37.76 -3.75 39.32
N ARG A 55 -37.06 -2.75 38.78
CA ARG A 55 -35.60 -2.54 38.87
C ARG A 55 -34.77 -3.19 37.75
N LEU A 56 -34.89 -2.64 36.54
CA LEU A 56 -33.73 -2.37 35.69
C LEU A 56 -33.85 -0.96 35.09
N LEU A 57 -33.22 -0.04 35.81
CA LEU A 57 -32.55 1.19 35.36
C LEU A 57 -33.04 1.79 34.03
N ARG A 58 -33.79 2.90 34.19
CA ARG A 58 -33.80 4.03 33.26
C ARG A 58 -32.36 4.39 32.89
N ARG A 59 -31.87 3.93 31.74
CA ARG A 59 -30.77 4.60 31.04
C ARG A 59 -31.38 5.79 30.30
N PRO A 60 -30.89 7.02 30.49
CA PRO A 60 -31.35 8.11 29.66
C PRO A 60 -30.95 7.79 28.22
N LEU A 61 -31.90 7.93 27.29
CA LEU A 61 -31.60 8.08 25.87
C LEU A 61 -30.55 9.18 25.78
N ARG A 62 -29.30 8.82 25.44
CA ARG A 62 -28.31 9.81 25.03
C ARG A 62 -28.85 10.41 23.74
N MET A 63 -29.46 11.60 23.86
CA MET A 63 -29.55 12.52 22.73
C MET A 63 -28.13 12.64 22.17
N PHE A 64 -27.89 12.06 20.99
CA PHE A 64 -26.71 12.35 20.19
C PHE A 64 -26.86 13.78 19.67
N HIS A 65 -26.62 14.75 20.54
CA HIS A 65 -26.15 16.05 20.09
C HIS A 65 -24.68 15.83 19.75
N MET A 66 -24.38 15.64 18.48
CA MET A 66 -23.00 15.75 18.01
C MET A 66 -22.52 17.14 18.37
N ALA A 67 -21.51 17.20 19.23
CA ALA A 67 -20.68 18.39 19.33
C ALA A 67 -20.29 18.79 17.91
N THR A 68 -20.56 20.04 17.55
CA THR A 68 -20.07 20.68 16.32
C THR A 68 -18.61 20.31 16.15
N ARG A 69 -18.31 19.45 15.17
CA ARG A 69 -16.95 19.07 14.83
C ARG A 69 -16.23 20.36 14.37
N PRO A 70 -15.06 20.69 14.93
CA PRO A 70 -14.32 21.87 14.51
C PRO A 70 -13.84 21.68 13.08
N ASP A 71 -14.38 22.46 12.14
CA ASP A 71 -13.86 22.85 10.81
C ASP A 71 -13.06 21.82 9.97
N SER A 72 -13.29 20.53 10.19
CA SER A 72 -12.89 19.48 9.26
C SER A 72 -13.87 19.52 8.09
N LEU A 73 -13.39 19.84 6.89
CA LEU A 73 -14.13 19.74 5.63
C LEU A 73 -15.11 18.56 5.68
N ARG A 74 -16.38 18.84 5.42
CA ARG A 74 -17.43 17.81 5.42
C ARG A 74 -17.06 16.73 4.42
N ALA A 75 -17.13 15.47 4.83
CA ALA A 75 -16.73 14.37 3.95
C ALA A 75 -17.71 14.25 2.78
N ARG A 76 -17.15 14.23 1.56
CA ARG A 76 -17.92 14.14 0.32
C ARG A 76 -18.19 12.68 0.00
N VAL A 77 -19.46 12.30 -0.03
CA VAL A 77 -19.89 10.91 -0.23
C VAL A 77 -20.58 10.79 -1.58
N LEU A 78 -20.06 9.94 -2.48
CA LEU A 78 -20.77 9.60 -3.70
C LEU A 78 -21.73 8.45 -3.40
N VAL A 79 -23.01 8.64 -3.65
CA VAL A 79 -24.07 7.67 -3.43
C VAL A 79 -24.63 7.22 -4.79
N ALA A 80 -24.70 5.91 -5.01
CA ALA A 80 -25.15 5.33 -6.26
C ALA A 80 -26.23 4.26 -6.04
N ASP A 81 -27.44 4.49 -6.53
CA ASP A 81 -28.59 3.58 -6.43
C ASP A 81 -29.64 3.96 -7.50
N ASP A 82 -30.30 2.99 -8.15
CA ASP A 82 -31.30 3.28 -9.19
C ASP A 82 -32.69 3.61 -8.61
N GLN A 83 -32.90 3.41 -7.31
CA GLN A 83 -34.17 3.62 -6.63
C GLN A 83 -34.24 5.04 -6.04
N PRO A 84 -35.13 5.91 -6.54
CA PRO A 84 -35.25 7.29 -6.06
C PRO A 84 -35.52 7.38 -4.55
N ASP A 85 -36.33 6.45 -4.03
CA ASP A 85 -36.69 6.41 -2.61
C ASP A 85 -35.47 6.13 -1.72
N VAL A 86 -34.53 5.29 -2.19
CA VAL A 86 -33.28 5.01 -1.48
C VAL A 86 -32.38 6.24 -1.48
N LEU A 87 -32.22 6.90 -2.62
CA LEU A 87 -31.41 8.13 -2.73
C LEU A 87 -31.96 9.24 -1.83
N GLU A 88 -33.29 9.41 -1.77
CA GLU A 88 -33.92 10.39 -0.89
C GLU A 88 -33.74 10.05 0.58
N ALA A 89 -33.92 8.80 0.99
CA ALA A 89 -33.65 8.38 2.37
C ALA A 89 -32.20 8.66 2.79
N LEU A 90 -31.24 8.32 1.92
CA LEU A 90 -29.81 8.60 2.15
C LEU A 90 -29.50 10.10 2.15
N ARG A 91 -30.20 10.91 1.35
CA ARG A 91 -30.09 12.38 1.39
C ARG A 91 -30.42 12.92 2.76
N TRP A 92 -31.56 12.53 3.33
CA TRP A 92 -31.97 13.00 4.66
C TRP A 92 -30.98 12.57 5.74
N LEU A 93 -30.59 11.29 5.75
CA LEU A 93 -29.66 10.74 6.72
C LEU A 93 -28.28 11.43 6.66
N LEU A 94 -27.64 11.42 5.49
CA LEU A 94 -26.25 11.87 5.34
C LEU A 94 -26.12 13.38 5.49
N THR A 95 -27.07 14.15 4.96
CA THR A 95 -27.06 15.61 5.13
C THR A 95 -27.31 16.00 6.59
N GLY A 96 -28.19 15.28 7.30
CA GLY A 96 -28.45 15.48 8.72
C GLY A 96 -27.23 15.27 9.61
N GLU A 97 -26.37 14.32 9.23
CA GLU A 97 -25.12 13.99 9.93
C GLU A 97 -23.90 14.80 9.45
N GLY A 98 -24.12 15.79 8.58
CA GLY A 98 -23.08 16.74 8.16
C GLY A 98 -22.14 16.24 7.07
N TYR A 99 -22.49 15.17 6.35
CA TYR A 99 -21.81 14.77 5.11
C TYR A 99 -22.23 15.68 3.94
N GLU A 100 -21.45 15.64 2.86
CA GLU A 100 -21.78 16.27 1.57
C GLU A 100 -22.07 15.19 0.52
N PRO A 101 -23.30 14.63 0.49
CA PRO A 101 -23.62 13.56 -0.44
C PRO A 101 -23.92 14.08 -1.86
N GLU A 102 -23.36 13.42 -2.86
CA GLU A 102 -23.76 13.54 -4.26
C GLU A 102 -24.36 12.23 -4.75
N PHE A 103 -25.40 12.32 -5.59
CA PHE A 103 -26.19 11.16 -5.96
C PHE A 103 -26.10 10.90 -7.47
N VAL A 104 -26.02 9.63 -7.83
CA VAL A 104 -26.10 9.13 -9.20
C VAL A 104 -26.99 7.90 -9.24
N SER A 105 -27.66 7.67 -10.37
CA SER A 105 -28.61 6.56 -10.54
C SER A 105 -28.15 5.52 -11.55
N SER A 106 -26.88 5.57 -11.97
CA SER A 106 -26.29 4.65 -12.94
C SER A 106 -24.81 4.43 -12.69
N THR A 107 -24.30 3.29 -13.14
CA THR A 107 -22.87 2.94 -13.09
C THR A 107 -22.00 3.94 -13.84
N ASP A 108 -22.42 4.38 -15.04
CA ASP A 108 -21.73 5.41 -15.82
C ASP A 108 -21.67 6.75 -15.07
N GLY A 109 -22.76 7.10 -14.37
CA GLY A 109 -22.83 8.30 -13.54
C GLY A 109 -21.77 8.31 -12.44
N VAL A 110 -21.46 7.14 -11.85
CA VAL A 110 -20.39 7.01 -10.85
C VAL A 110 -19.05 7.41 -11.45
N LEU A 111 -18.68 6.81 -12.59
CA LEU A 111 -17.39 7.09 -13.24
C LEU A 111 -17.29 8.54 -13.72
N ASP A 112 -18.39 9.10 -14.24
CA ASP A 112 -18.46 10.51 -14.63
C ASP A 112 -18.23 11.46 -13.47
N LYS A 113 -18.81 11.17 -12.30
CA LYS A 113 -18.61 11.98 -11.10
C LYS A 113 -17.19 11.87 -10.56
N LEU A 114 -16.64 10.67 -10.46
CA LEU A 114 -15.27 10.45 -9.99
C LEU A 114 -14.24 11.18 -10.87
N ARG A 115 -14.46 11.23 -12.18
CA ARG A 115 -13.58 12.00 -13.10
C ARG A 115 -13.61 13.52 -12.88
N ARG A 116 -14.70 14.07 -12.33
CA ARG A 116 -14.90 15.52 -12.20
C ARG A 116 -14.46 16.06 -10.85
N ALA A 117 -14.53 15.25 -9.80
CA ALA A 117 -14.21 15.68 -8.45
C ALA A 117 -13.79 14.51 -7.56
N PRO A 118 -12.92 14.75 -6.55
CA PRO A 118 -12.56 13.74 -5.57
C PRO A 118 -13.72 13.47 -4.59
N PHE A 119 -13.78 12.27 -4.04
CA PHE A 119 -14.71 11.87 -2.99
C PHE A 119 -13.96 11.18 -1.85
N ASP A 120 -14.55 11.19 -0.65
CA ASP A 120 -14.00 10.51 0.53
C ASP A 120 -14.49 9.06 0.64
N LEU A 121 -15.65 8.75 0.04
CA LEU A 121 -16.25 7.42 0.04
C LEU A 121 -17.24 7.26 -1.12
N LEU A 122 -17.31 6.06 -1.68
CA LEU A 122 -18.40 5.62 -2.57
C LEU A 122 -19.32 4.65 -1.83
N LEU A 123 -20.59 5.00 -1.69
CA LEU A 123 -21.66 4.12 -1.22
C LEU A 123 -22.49 3.72 -2.44
N MET A 124 -22.49 2.44 -2.82
CA MET A 124 -23.09 2.00 -4.08
C MET A 124 -23.97 0.76 -3.93
N ASP A 125 -25.11 0.73 -4.62
CA ASP A 125 -25.86 -0.49 -4.85
C ASP A 125 -25.15 -1.40 -5.87
N LEU A 126 -25.55 -2.66 -5.89
CA LEU A 126 -25.08 -3.64 -6.87
C LEU A 126 -25.96 -3.79 -8.09
N ASN A 127 -27.23 -3.39 -8.01
CA ASN A 127 -28.19 -3.51 -9.10
C ASN A 127 -28.62 -2.11 -9.53
N TYR A 128 -28.49 -1.78 -10.82
CA TYR A 128 -28.91 -0.50 -11.37
C TYR A 128 -30.07 -0.65 -12.37
N THR A 129 -30.46 -1.88 -12.65
CA THR A 129 -31.62 -2.23 -13.46
C THR A 129 -32.59 -3.04 -12.61
N ARG A 130 -33.87 -2.67 -12.61
CA ARG A 130 -34.88 -3.27 -11.70
C ARG A 130 -35.10 -4.78 -11.89
N ASP A 131 -34.81 -5.29 -13.09
CA ASP A 131 -35.01 -6.70 -13.44
C ASP A 131 -33.78 -7.58 -13.15
N THR A 132 -32.65 -7.00 -12.70
CA THR A 132 -31.45 -7.75 -12.33
C THR A 132 -31.30 -7.82 -10.80
N THR A 133 -31.24 -9.03 -10.26
CA THR A 133 -30.89 -9.27 -8.84
C THR A 133 -29.51 -9.89 -8.68
N SER A 134 -28.78 -10.02 -9.78
CA SER A 134 -27.48 -10.70 -9.85
C SER A 134 -26.33 -9.90 -9.23
N GLY A 135 -26.48 -8.59 -9.09
CA GLY A 135 -25.43 -7.67 -8.64
C GLY A 135 -24.29 -7.48 -9.63
N ARG A 136 -24.40 -8.03 -10.85
CA ARG A 136 -23.30 -8.09 -11.82
C ARG A 136 -22.77 -6.70 -12.20
N GLU A 137 -23.66 -5.76 -12.41
CA GLU A 137 -23.32 -4.39 -12.82
C GLU A 137 -22.44 -3.69 -11.76
N GLY A 138 -22.85 -3.74 -10.48
CA GLY A 138 -22.03 -3.19 -9.40
C GLY A 138 -20.72 -3.96 -9.20
N LEU A 139 -20.72 -5.29 -9.33
CA LEU A 139 -19.50 -6.10 -9.23
C LEU A 139 -18.50 -5.81 -10.36
N GLU A 140 -18.96 -5.44 -11.55
CA GLU A 140 -18.12 -5.01 -12.67
C GLU A 140 -17.66 -3.55 -12.53
N LEU A 141 -18.38 -2.72 -11.76
CA LEU A 141 -18.01 -1.34 -11.47
C LEU A 141 -16.86 -1.22 -10.45
N ILE A 142 -16.81 -2.08 -9.42
CA ILE A 142 -15.80 -2.01 -8.36
C ILE A 142 -14.36 -1.95 -8.92
N PRO A 143 -13.91 -2.86 -9.82
CA PRO A 143 -12.56 -2.80 -10.37
C PRO A 143 -12.28 -1.51 -11.17
N GLN A 144 -13.30 -0.93 -11.83
CA GLN A 144 -13.17 0.30 -12.61
C GLN A 144 -12.94 1.50 -11.68
N VAL A 145 -13.71 1.58 -10.59
CA VAL A 145 -13.52 2.60 -9.54
C VAL A 145 -12.13 2.46 -8.92
N ARG A 146 -11.68 1.23 -8.61
CA ARG A 146 -10.35 0.95 -8.05
C ARG A 146 -9.22 1.33 -9.00
N ALA A 147 -9.40 1.18 -10.30
CA ALA A 147 -8.44 1.60 -11.31
C ALA A 147 -8.35 3.13 -11.44
N HIS A 148 -9.46 3.84 -11.18
CA HIS A 148 -9.51 5.29 -11.17
C HIS A 148 -8.90 5.89 -9.88
N ASP A 149 -9.36 5.43 -8.71
CA ASP A 149 -8.84 5.83 -7.41
C ASP A 149 -8.62 4.60 -6.51
N PRO A 150 -7.36 4.13 -6.38
CA PRO A 150 -7.01 3.02 -5.50
C PRO A 150 -7.17 3.31 -4.00
N SER A 151 -7.39 4.57 -3.61
CA SER A 151 -7.49 5.00 -2.21
C SER A 151 -8.94 5.24 -1.74
N LEU A 152 -9.89 5.33 -2.68
CA LEU A 152 -11.31 5.54 -2.38
C LEU A 152 -11.91 4.27 -1.72
N PRO A 153 -12.44 4.36 -0.49
CA PRO A 153 -13.20 3.28 0.10
C PRO A 153 -14.54 3.12 -0.61
N ILE A 154 -14.87 1.87 -0.94
CA ILE A 154 -16.14 1.49 -1.57
C ILE A 154 -16.95 0.69 -0.56
N VAL A 155 -18.12 1.20 -0.19
CA VAL A 155 -19.11 0.53 0.64
C VAL A 155 -20.26 0.11 -0.23
N VAL A 156 -20.60 -1.17 -0.17
CA VAL A 156 -21.62 -1.76 -1.05
C VAL A 156 -22.93 -1.96 -0.32
N MET A 157 -24.04 -1.53 -0.91
CA MET A 157 -25.39 -1.83 -0.46
C MET A 157 -25.87 -3.13 -1.10
N THR A 158 -26.43 -4.05 -0.32
CA THR A 158 -26.94 -5.34 -0.82
C THR A 158 -28.38 -5.60 -0.42
N GLY A 159 -29.16 -6.27 -1.26
CA GLY A 159 -30.51 -6.72 -0.93
C GLY A 159 -30.55 -7.97 -0.03
N TRP A 160 -31.73 -8.30 0.48
CA TRP A 160 -31.96 -9.50 1.29
C TRP A 160 -31.49 -10.79 0.61
N GLY A 161 -30.75 -11.62 1.34
CA GLY A 161 -30.43 -12.99 0.93
C GLY A 161 -29.19 -13.19 0.04
N SER A 162 -28.30 -12.19 -0.08
CA SER A 162 -27.16 -12.24 -1.01
C SER A 162 -25.77 -12.19 -0.33
N ILE A 163 -25.52 -13.08 0.62
CA ILE A 163 -24.19 -13.20 1.28
C ILE A 163 -23.09 -13.42 0.22
N ASP A 164 -23.35 -14.26 -0.78
CA ASP A 164 -22.38 -14.57 -1.83
C ASP A 164 -22.00 -13.33 -2.65
N THR A 165 -22.97 -12.47 -2.96
CA THR A 165 -22.73 -11.24 -3.72
C THR A 165 -21.92 -10.23 -2.90
N ALA A 166 -22.20 -10.11 -1.59
CA ALA A 166 -21.38 -9.29 -0.70
C ALA A 166 -19.94 -9.81 -0.62
N VAL A 167 -19.75 -11.12 -0.48
CA VAL A 167 -18.42 -11.75 -0.45
C VAL A 167 -17.66 -11.51 -1.76
N GLU A 168 -18.34 -11.63 -2.90
CA GLU A 168 -17.73 -11.37 -4.20
C GLU A 168 -17.36 -9.88 -4.37
N ALA A 169 -18.17 -8.95 -3.87
CA ALA A 169 -17.83 -7.53 -3.87
C ALA A 169 -16.55 -7.25 -3.06
N MET A 170 -16.39 -7.89 -1.90
CA MET A 170 -15.19 -7.78 -1.08
C MET A 170 -13.95 -8.32 -1.82
N ARG A 171 -14.08 -9.45 -2.52
CA ARG A 171 -12.98 -10.01 -3.35
C ARG A 171 -12.53 -9.08 -4.46
N ARG A 172 -13.44 -8.25 -4.97
CA ARG A 172 -13.15 -7.27 -6.04
C ARG A 172 -12.61 -5.93 -5.53
N GLY A 173 -12.59 -5.73 -4.22
CA GLY A 173 -11.97 -4.55 -3.60
C GLY A 173 -12.94 -3.60 -2.89
N ALA A 174 -14.21 -3.99 -2.68
CA ALA A 174 -15.05 -3.31 -1.70
C ALA A 174 -14.43 -3.41 -0.29
N LYS A 175 -14.62 -2.35 0.50
CA LYS A 175 -14.07 -2.24 1.85
C LYS A 175 -15.04 -2.73 2.93
N SER A 176 -16.32 -2.49 2.70
CA SER A 176 -17.41 -2.90 3.59
C SER A 176 -18.70 -3.07 2.79
N PHE A 177 -19.72 -3.64 3.43
CA PHE A 177 -21.05 -3.71 2.88
C PHE A 177 -22.11 -3.38 3.94
N VAL A 178 -23.29 -3.00 3.49
CA VAL A 178 -24.48 -2.74 4.29
C VAL A 178 -25.68 -3.42 3.61
N GLN A 179 -26.56 -4.03 4.41
CA GLN A 179 -27.76 -4.67 3.89
C GLN A 179 -28.93 -3.66 3.84
N LYS A 180 -29.73 -3.70 2.76
CA LYS A 180 -31.00 -2.97 2.61
C LYS A 180 -32.17 -3.82 3.15
N PRO A 181 -33.12 -3.23 3.93
CA PRO A 181 -33.05 -1.90 4.52
C PRO A 181 -31.99 -1.86 5.62
N TRP A 182 -31.29 -0.73 5.73
CA TRP A 182 -30.22 -0.54 6.72
C TRP A 182 -30.78 -0.03 8.05
N GLU A 183 -29.95 -0.12 9.07
CA GLU A 183 -30.13 0.60 10.33
C GLU A 183 -29.22 1.82 10.31
N ASP A 184 -29.77 3.00 10.60
CA ASP A 184 -29.08 4.29 10.37
C ASP A 184 -27.76 4.37 11.15
N VAL A 185 -27.75 3.92 12.40
CA VAL A 185 -26.54 3.94 13.24
C VAL A 185 -25.48 3.01 12.64
N ALA A 186 -25.84 1.77 12.29
CA ALA A 186 -24.92 0.82 11.67
C ALA A 186 -24.32 1.34 10.35
N LEU A 187 -25.13 1.99 9.49
CA LEU A 187 -24.62 2.58 8.25
C LEU A 187 -23.61 3.69 8.55
N LEU A 188 -23.95 4.63 9.43
CA LEU A 188 -23.08 5.75 9.78
C LEU A 188 -21.75 5.29 10.39
N GLU A 189 -21.78 4.26 11.25
CA GLU A 189 -20.57 3.66 11.83
C GLU A 189 -19.64 3.08 10.76
N ILE A 190 -20.21 2.41 9.75
CA ILE A 190 -19.43 1.89 8.62
C ILE A 190 -18.82 3.04 7.83
N LEU A 191 -19.62 4.03 7.41
CA LEU A 191 -19.12 5.15 6.60
C LEU A 191 -18.01 5.91 7.32
N GLN A 192 -18.22 6.22 8.60
CA GLN A 192 -17.23 6.93 9.41
C GLN A 192 -15.92 6.14 9.51
N ARG A 193 -15.99 4.83 9.82
CA ARG A 193 -14.80 3.98 9.93
C ARG A 193 -14.02 3.96 8.63
N GLU A 194 -14.68 3.71 7.50
CA GLU A 194 -13.99 3.58 6.21
C GLU A 194 -13.37 4.92 5.74
N ILE A 195 -14.02 6.04 6.02
CA ILE A 195 -13.48 7.38 5.75
C ILE A 195 -12.26 7.66 6.64
N GLU A 196 -12.37 7.42 7.94
CA GLU A 196 -11.27 7.63 8.90
C GLU A 196 -10.04 6.79 8.54
N ASP A 197 -10.23 5.52 8.18
CA ASP A 197 -9.15 4.60 7.78
C ASP A 197 -8.48 5.05 6.47
N SER A 198 -9.25 5.48 5.48
CA SER A 198 -8.71 6.03 4.22
C SER A 198 -7.92 7.32 4.48
N GLN A 199 -8.47 8.24 5.26
CA GLN A 199 -7.78 9.49 5.62
C GLN A 199 -6.52 9.24 6.45
N ALA A 200 -6.54 8.30 7.38
CA ALA A 200 -5.38 7.93 8.18
C ALA A 200 -4.25 7.38 7.30
N THR A 201 -4.59 6.51 6.35
CA THR A 201 -3.63 5.99 5.36
C THR A 201 -3.04 7.12 4.52
N LYS A 202 -3.89 7.97 3.91
CA LYS A 202 -3.44 9.13 3.11
C LYS A 202 -2.52 10.06 3.90
N ARG A 203 -2.83 10.33 5.17
CA ARG A 203 -1.99 11.17 6.06
C ARG A 203 -0.64 10.53 6.36
N ARG A 204 -0.60 9.21 6.59
CA ARG A 204 0.65 8.47 6.82
C ARG A 204 1.54 8.51 5.59
N ASP A 205 0.98 8.24 4.41
CA ASP A 205 1.72 8.26 3.15
C ASP A 205 2.24 9.67 2.83
N ALA A 206 1.40 10.69 3.01
CA ALA A 206 1.81 12.09 2.82
C ALA A 206 2.92 12.52 3.79
N LYS A 207 2.86 12.07 5.05
CA LYS A 207 3.92 12.34 6.04
C LYS A 207 5.23 11.65 5.63
N GLN A 208 5.17 10.37 5.26
CA GLN A 208 6.34 9.61 4.83
C GLN A 208 6.98 10.23 3.58
N GLN A 209 6.16 10.72 2.64
CA GLN A 209 6.65 11.40 1.44
C GLN A 209 7.37 12.70 1.80
N ARG A 210 6.80 13.52 2.70
CA ARG A 210 7.44 14.76 3.17
C ARG A 210 8.80 14.49 3.82
N GLU A 211 8.89 13.48 4.68
CA GLU A 211 10.17 13.10 5.31
C GLU A 211 11.22 12.66 4.27
N LEU A 212 10.81 11.94 3.22
CA LEU A 212 11.70 11.58 2.12
C LEU A 212 12.12 12.78 1.27
N ASP A 213 11.22 13.73 1.03
CA ASP A 213 11.51 14.96 0.29
C ASP A 213 12.50 15.85 1.06
N GLU A 214 12.34 15.97 2.37
CA GLU A 214 13.30 16.65 3.25
C GLU A 214 14.68 15.98 3.22
N ALA A 215 14.72 14.64 3.32
CA ALA A 215 15.97 13.89 3.21
C ALA A 215 16.65 14.09 1.84
N ARG A 216 15.86 14.16 0.75
CA ARG A 216 16.37 14.46 -0.59
C ARG A 216 16.97 15.86 -0.68
N LEU A 217 16.37 16.85 -0.04
CA LEU A 217 16.92 18.22 -0.01
C LEU A 217 18.28 18.25 0.69
N ILE A 218 18.41 17.56 1.84
CA ILE A 218 19.69 17.43 2.56
C ILE A 218 20.72 16.75 1.65
N GLN A 219 20.36 15.63 1.04
CA GLN A 219 21.26 14.87 0.16
C GLN A 219 21.73 15.69 -1.05
N ARG A 220 20.83 16.49 -1.63
CA ARG A 220 21.18 17.38 -2.74
C ARG A 220 22.13 18.50 -2.31
N GLY A 221 22.00 19.00 -1.08
CA GLY A 221 22.91 19.99 -0.50
C GLY A 221 24.30 19.43 -0.16
N LEU A 222 24.40 18.12 0.02
CA LEU A 222 25.68 17.44 0.18
C LEU A 222 26.46 17.42 -1.15
N LEU A 223 25.80 17.14 -2.27
CA LEU A 223 26.44 17.06 -3.59
C LEU A 223 26.90 18.44 -4.11
N PRO A 224 27.90 18.50 -4.99
CA PRO A 224 28.28 19.75 -5.65
C PRO A 224 27.09 20.39 -6.38
N THR A 225 26.75 21.63 -6.00
CA THR A 225 25.68 22.42 -6.61
C THR A 225 26.14 23.17 -7.85
N ALA A 226 27.44 23.43 -7.97
CA ALA A 226 28.09 23.99 -9.14
C ALA A 226 29.40 23.23 -9.40
N MET A 227 29.72 23.04 -10.67
CA MET A 227 30.99 22.47 -11.07
C MET A 227 32.08 23.54 -11.14
N PRO A 228 33.31 23.24 -10.70
CA PRO A 228 34.41 24.18 -10.83
C PRO A 228 34.70 24.47 -12.30
N LEU A 229 34.81 25.76 -12.63
CA LEU A 229 35.21 26.22 -13.96
C LEU A 229 36.73 26.21 -14.04
N MET A 230 37.29 25.50 -15.02
CA MET A 230 38.72 25.46 -15.30
C MET A 230 38.98 25.63 -16.78
N THR A 231 39.96 26.46 -17.13
CA THR A 231 40.38 26.65 -18.52
C THR A 231 40.80 25.30 -19.10
N GLY A 232 40.21 24.89 -20.23
CA GLY A 232 40.53 23.62 -20.89
C GLY A 232 39.80 22.39 -20.35
N LEU A 233 38.93 22.53 -19.33
CA LEU A 233 38.14 21.43 -18.78
C LEU A 233 36.68 21.83 -18.54
N GLN A 234 35.74 21.09 -19.13
CA GLN A 234 34.31 21.26 -18.91
C GLN A 234 33.74 20.04 -18.19
N ILE A 235 32.99 20.30 -17.11
CA ILE A 235 32.39 19.26 -16.28
C ILE A 235 30.90 19.56 -16.16
N ALA A 236 30.09 18.54 -16.44
CA ALA A 236 28.65 18.57 -16.26
C ALA A 236 28.22 17.39 -15.39
N SER A 237 27.17 17.59 -14.59
CA SER A 237 26.58 16.55 -13.76
C SER A 237 25.06 16.64 -13.73
N SER A 238 24.42 15.49 -13.61
CA SER A 238 23.01 15.38 -13.24
C SER A 238 22.87 14.26 -12.21
N TRP A 239 22.01 14.46 -11.22
CA TRP A 239 21.73 13.47 -10.19
C TRP A 239 20.22 13.35 -9.97
N GLN A 240 19.71 12.13 -10.18
CA GLN A 240 18.28 11.84 -10.19
C GLN A 240 18.03 10.49 -9.50
N PRO A 241 17.73 10.48 -8.20
CA PRO A 241 17.41 9.24 -7.50
C PRO A 241 16.04 8.69 -7.94
N ALA A 242 15.91 7.37 -7.95
CA ALA A 242 14.68 6.70 -8.38
C ALA A 242 13.48 7.02 -7.47
N ASN A 243 13.64 6.96 -6.13
CA ASN A 243 12.56 7.15 -5.16
C ASN A 243 13.05 7.98 -3.94
N GLY A 244 12.89 9.29 -3.98
CA GLY A 244 13.30 10.18 -2.88
C GLY A 244 14.82 10.40 -2.83
N VAL A 245 15.55 9.45 -2.22
CA VAL A 245 17.01 9.51 -1.97
C VAL A 245 17.76 8.35 -2.65
N GLY A 246 19.06 8.54 -2.93
CA GLY A 246 19.87 7.60 -3.72
C GLY A 246 21.16 7.13 -3.04
N GLY A 247 21.78 6.06 -3.55
CA GLY A 247 23.13 5.64 -3.15
C GLY A 247 24.23 6.37 -3.91
N ASP A 248 23.90 6.90 -5.09
CA ASP A 248 24.81 7.51 -6.03
C ASP A 248 25.32 8.86 -5.53
N CYS A 249 26.61 9.11 -5.68
CA CYS A 249 27.19 10.43 -5.45
C CYS A 249 28.37 10.74 -6.34
N PHE A 250 28.70 12.02 -6.40
CA PHE A 250 29.89 12.52 -7.04
C PHE A 250 30.43 13.71 -6.26
N ASP A 251 31.72 14.02 -6.46
CA ASP A 251 32.36 15.20 -5.88
C ASP A 251 33.41 15.77 -6.83
N ALA A 252 33.64 17.08 -6.74
CA ALA A 252 34.62 17.81 -7.53
C ALA A 252 35.37 18.79 -6.62
N LEU A 253 36.60 18.43 -6.24
CA LEU A 253 37.41 19.12 -5.24
C LEU A 253 38.62 19.79 -5.89
N THR A 254 38.77 21.10 -5.71
CA THR A 254 39.91 21.86 -6.26
C THR A 254 41.04 21.94 -5.25
N PHE A 255 42.29 21.69 -5.68
CA PHE A 255 43.48 21.74 -4.83
C PHE A 255 44.43 22.91 -5.14
N GLY A 256 43.96 23.85 -5.97
CA GLY A 256 44.76 24.95 -6.50
C GLY A 256 44.48 25.18 -7.99
N PRO A 257 45.18 26.11 -8.64
CA PRO A 257 45.07 26.33 -10.08
C PRO A 257 45.35 25.06 -10.88
N GLY A 258 44.47 24.70 -11.80
CA GLY A 258 44.67 23.57 -12.72
C GLY A 258 44.58 22.17 -12.10
N ARG A 259 44.31 22.03 -10.79
CA ARG A 259 44.30 20.72 -10.10
C ARG A 259 42.93 20.37 -9.52
N LEU A 260 42.39 19.24 -9.95
CA LEU A 260 41.06 18.74 -9.58
C LEU A 260 41.12 17.29 -9.09
N GLY A 261 40.36 17.00 -8.03
CA GLY A 261 39.93 15.66 -7.67
C GLY A 261 38.49 15.45 -8.07
N LEU A 262 38.21 14.44 -8.89
CA LEU A 262 36.86 14.04 -9.27
C LEU A 262 36.55 12.68 -8.66
N SER A 263 35.38 12.54 -8.06
CA SER A 263 34.92 11.25 -7.55
C SER A 263 33.51 10.93 -8.03
N ILE A 264 33.24 9.65 -8.27
CA ILE A 264 31.91 9.12 -8.51
C ILE A 264 31.76 7.80 -7.78
N ALA A 265 30.58 7.56 -7.22
CA ALA A 265 30.29 6.36 -6.49
C ALA A 265 28.85 5.90 -6.63
N ASP A 266 28.65 4.60 -6.47
CA ASP A 266 27.36 3.96 -6.34
C ASP A 266 27.38 3.02 -5.14
N VAL A 267 26.43 3.21 -4.22
CA VAL A 267 26.26 2.39 -3.02
C VAL A 267 25.23 1.31 -3.31
N ALA A 268 25.61 0.04 -3.14
CA ALA A 268 24.72 -1.08 -3.37
C ALA A 268 23.44 -1.00 -2.51
N GLY A 269 22.29 -0.96 -3.19
CA GLY A 269 20.97 -0.89 -2.57
C GLY A 269 20.17 0.32 -3.06
N LYS A 270 19.14 0.71 -2.29
CA LYS A 270 18.31 1.89 -2.59
C LYS A 270 17.68 2.47 -1.33
N GLY A 271 17.18 3.70 -1.44
CA GLY A 271 16.47 4.39 -0.37
C GLY A 271 17.38 4.83 0.77
N VAL A 272 16.79 5.06 1.94
CA VAL A 272 17.46 5.69 3.10
C VAL A 272 18.76 4.99 3.52
N PRO A 273 18.85 3.65 3.62
CA PRO A 273 20.10 3.00 4.03
C PRO A 273 21.28 3.25 3.07
N ALA A 274 21.01 3.26 1.76
CA ALA A 274 22.04 3.56 0.76
C ALA A 274 22.45 5.04 0.82
N ALA A 275 21.48 5.94 1.00
CA ALA A 275 21.73 7.37 1.17
C ALA A 275 22.59 7.72 2.39
N LEU A 276 22.38 7.03 3.53
CA LEU A 276 23.21 7.23 4.73
C LEU A 276 24.66 6.80 4.51
N LEU A 277 24.87 5.66 3.84
CA LEU A 277 26.21 5.21 3.46
C LEU A 277 26.86 6.14 2.45
N MET A 278 26.09 6.66 1.49
CA MET A 278 26.53 7.68 0.55
C MET A 278 27.04 8.93 1.30
N SER A 279 26.29 9.45 2.26
CA SER A 279 26.71 10.63 3.05
C SER A 279 28.01 10.37 3.82
N ASN A 280 28.18 9.17 4.38
CA ASN A 280 29.43 8.77 5.05
C ASN A 280 30.61 8.68 4.06
N LEU A 281 30.39 8.09 2.88
CA LEU A 281 31.38 8.03 1.81
C LEU A 281 31.81 9.44 1.39
N GLN A 282 30.85 10.33 1.13
CA GLN A 282 31.16 11.69 0.72
C GLN A 282 31.98 12.43 1.78
N ALA A 283 31.58 12.34 3.06
CA ALA A 283 32.34 12.95 4.14
C ALA A 283 33.77 12.38 4.21
N ALA A 284 33.94 11.07 4.01
CA ALA A 284 35.25 10.43 3.98
C ALA A 284 36.10 10.91 2.79
N VAL A 285 35.52 11.04 1.59
CA VAL A 285 36.22 11.57 0.42
C VAL A 285 36.68 13.01 0.69
N ARG A 286 35.80 13.89 1.17
CA ARG A 286 36.16 15.28 1.49
C ARG A 286 37.22 15.39 2.59
N ALA A 287 37.24 14.47 3.55
CA ALA A 287 38.25 14.45 4.61
C ALA A 287 39.63 13.98 4.11
N PHE A 288 39.67 12.94 3.28
CA PHE A 288 40.92 12.30 2.85
C PHE A 288 41.49 12.82 1.53
N ALA A 289 40.67 13.40 0.67
CA ALA A 289 41.11 14.02 -0.58
C ALA A 289 41.84 15.33 -0.26
N GLN A 290 43.14 15.21 -0.03
CA GLN A 290 44.09 16.30 0.23
C GLN A 290 45.03 16.45 -0.96
N GLU A 291 45.64 17.63 -1.14
CA GLU A 291 46.46 17.97 -2.33
C GLU A 291 47.56 16.93 -2.63
N ASN A 292 48.21 16.38 -1.60
CA ASN A 292 49.32 15.44 -1.75
C ASN A 292 48.90 13.96 -1.77
N ALA A 293 47.61 13.66 -1.62
CA ALA A 293 47.13 12.28 -1.58
C ALA A 293 46.89 11.73 -3.00
N GLY A 294 47.59 10.65 -3.35
CA GLY A 294 47.36 9.94 -4.62
C GLY A 294 46.03 9.15 -4.61
N PRO A 295 45.44 8.84 -5.78
CA PRO A 295 44.15 8.15 -5.88
C PRO A 295 44.10 6.82 -5.09
N ALA A 296 45.15 6.00 -5.18
CA ALA A 296 45.23 4.73 -4.47
C ALA A 296 45.19 4.90 -2.94
N ALA A 297 45.84 5.94 -2.41
CA ALA A 297 45.84 6.23 -0.98
C ALA A 297 44.46 6.69 -0.49
N ILE A 298 43.77 7.50 -1.29
CA ILE A 298 42.39 7.94 -1.01
C ILE A 298 41.45 6.73 -1.00
N CYS A 299 41.47 5.89 -2.03
CA CYS A 299 40.66 4.68 -2.09
C CYS A 299 40.92 3.76 -0.89
N ALA A 300 42.18 3.55 -0.50
CA ALA A 300 42.53 2.73 0.66
C ALA A 300 41.98 3.31 1.98
N SER A 301 42.06 4.63 2.16
CA SER A 301 41.56 5.31 3.37
C SER A 301 40.03 5.29 3.44
N VAL A 302 39.35 5.59 2.33
CA VAL A 302 37.89 5.51 2.20
C VAL A 302 37.42 4.07 2.47
N ASN A 303 38.05 3.07 1.86
CA ASN A 303 37.68 1.67 2.04
C ASN A 303 37.84 1.23 3.51
N ARG A 304 38.96 1.57 4.16
CA ARG A 304 39.16 1.27 5.58
C ARG A 304 38.09 1.88 6.47
N LEU A 305 37.66 3.11 6.19
CA LEU A 305 36.61 3.79 6.95
C LEU A 305 35.25 3.13 6.72
N LEU A 306 34.87 2.91 5.46
CA LEU A 306 33.57 2.33 5.12
C LEU A 306 33.43 0.89 5.62
N CYS A 307 34.45 0.04 5.48
CA CYS A 307 34.38 -1.35 5.96
C CYS A 307 34.18 -1.46 7.49
N ARG A 308 34.58 -0.45 8.27
CA ARG A 308 34.32 -0.43 9.73
C ARG A 308 32.87 -0.13 10.07
N ASN A 309 32.20 0.65 9.23
CA ASN A 309 30.85 1.17 9.50
C ASN A 309 29.75 0.50 8.65
N MET A 310 30.12 -0.38 7.73
CA MET A 310 29.21 -1.00 6.78
C MET A 310 28.73 -2.37 7.26
N ALA A 311 27.41 -2.58 7.22
CA ALA A 311 26.81 -3.89 7.50
C ALA A 311 27.26 -4.95 6.48
N ALA A 312 27.34 -6.20 6.91
CA ALA A 312 27.73 -7.31 6.04
C ALA A 312 26.84 -7.40 4.79
N GLY A 313 27.46 -7.69 3.63
CA GLY A 313 26.77 -7.86 2.35
C GLY A 313 26.46 -6.58 1.58
N ARG A 314 26.92 -5.41 2.04
CA ARG A 314 26.90 -4.16 1.25
C ARG A 314 28.29 -3.84 0.70
N PHE A 315 28.31 -3.11 -0.40
CA PHE A 315 29.53 -2.61 -1.01
C PHE A 315 29.27 -1.26 -1.68
N VAL A 316 30.35 -0.56 -2.01
CA VAL A 316 30.33 0.69 -2.75
C VAL A 316 31.26 0.52 -3.94
N THR A 317 30.77 0.80 -5.14
CA THR A 317 31.62 0.99 -6.31
C THR A 317 32.09 2.45 -6.27
N PHE A 318 33.39 2.66 -6.11
CA PHE A 318 33.98 4.00 -5.95
C PHE A 318 35.11 4.21 -6.96
N CYS A 319 35.07 5.35 -7.65
CA CYS A 319 36.11 5.80 -8.55
C CYS A 319 36.58 7.21 -8.15
N TYR A 320 37.90 7.40 -8.12
CA TYR A 320 38.53 8.68 -7.85
C TYR A 320 39.61 8.96 -8.89
N ALA A 321 39.54 10.13 -9.52
CA ALA A 321 40.50 10.62 -10.49
C ALA A 321 41.13 11.93 -10.01
N ARG A 322 42.39 12.13 -10.35
CA ARG A 322 43.06 13.43 -10.24
C ARG A 322 43.33 13.93 -11.65
N ILE A 323 43.08 15.21 -11.86
CA ILE A 323 43.32 15.89 -13.13
C ILE A 323 44.23 17.07 -12.83
N ASP A 324 45.34 17.15 -13.53
CA ASP A 324 46.25 18.29 -13.61
C ASP A 324 46.20 18.82 -15.05
N VAL A 325 45.50 19.93 -15.22
CA VAL A 325 45.21 20.54 -16.52
C VAL A 325 46.48 21.12 -17.15
N GLU A 326 47.42 21.62 -16.34
CA GLU A 326 48.69 22.17 -16.83
C GLU A 326 49.63 21.06 -17.30
N ALA A 327 49.64 19.93 -16.61
CA ALA A 327 50.41 18.75 -16.99
C ALA A 327 49.74 17.90 -18.08
N GLY A 328 48.45 18.13 -18.36
CA GLY A 328 47.64 17.34 -19.30
C GLY A 328 47.44 15.89 -18.86
N ARG A 329 47.31 15.64 -17.55
CA ARG A 329 47.28 14.29 -16.95
C ARG A 329 46.17 14.13 -15.93
#